data_AF-A0A4V1F5U9-F1
#
_entry.id   AF-A0A4V1F5U9-F1
#
_cell.length_a   1.000
_cell.length_b   1.000
_cell.length_c   1.000
_cell.angle_alpha   90.00
_cell.angle_beta   90.00
_cell.angle_gamma   90.00
#
_symmetry.space_group_name_H-M   'P 1'
#
loop_
_entity.id
_entity.type
_entity.pdbx_description
1 polymer ?
#
loop_
_entity_poly.entity_id
_entity_poly.type
_entity_poly.pdbx_seq_one_letter_code
_entity_poly.pdbx_strand_id
1 'polypeptide(L)'
;MTGEELLASLHQIKVQIYKGQPAPYQYVVLLWAIDRAHIGRPRMPRFGEVQDELRRALAPFTLAKTPPNPANPWVALGQSPWWELEATIPYKLVAKHDLAAGLSVAAYDRVRDDAGFAGQAVESISRVIGNHSAYPALWKSLSVSDLAPSPSVASPDWH
;
A
#
# COMPACT_ATOMS: atom_id res chain seq x y z
N MET A 1 -14.88 3.80 13.88
CA MET A 1 -13.56 3.18 13.91
C MET A 1 -12.56 4.20 14.45
N THR A 2 -11.84 3.86 15.51
CA THR A 2 -10.78 4.67 16.11
C THR A 2 -9.49 4.61 15.27
N GLY A 3 -8.49 5.43 15.60
CA GLY A 3 -7.17 5.33 14.96
C GLY A 3 -6.50 3.99 15.25
N GLU A 4 -6.54 3.53 16.50
CA GLU A 4 -5.98 2.24 16.90
C GLU A 4 -6.63 1.05 16.19
N GLU A 5 -7.97 1.05 16.08
CA GLU A 5 -8.71 0.01 15.34
C GLU A 5 -8.31 0.00 13.85
N LEU A 6 -8.15 1.19 13.26
CA LEU A 6 -7.72 1.32 11.88
C LEU A 6 -6.29 0.79 11.70
N LEU A 7 -5.32 1.14 12.56
CA LEU A 7 -3.96 0.58 12.53
C LEU A 7 -3.97 -0.94 12.69
N ALA A 8 -4.73 -1.47 13.65
CA ALA A 8 -4.84 -2.90 13.88
C ALA A 8 -5.38 -3.65 12.64
N SER A 9 -6.28 -3.02 11.88
CA SER A 9 -6.83 -3.62 10.66
C SER A 9 -5.81 -3.80 9.53
N LEU A 10 -4.65 -3.11 9.54
CA LEU A 10 -3.57 -3.35 8.57
C LEU A 10 -3.07 -4.80 8.63
N HIS A 11 -3.01 -5.38 9.83
CA HIS A 11 -2.58 -6.77 10.02
C HIS A 11 -3.63 -7.80 9.58
N GLN A 12 -4.85 -7.35 9.30
CA GLN A 12 -5.98 -8.21 8.90
C GLN A 12 -6.25 -8.16 7.39
N ILE A 13 -5.43 -7.45 6.62
CA ILE A 13 -5.58 -7.37 5.17
C ILE A 13 -5.41 -8.77 4.58
N LYS A 14 -6.48 -9.25 3.95
CA LYS A 14 -6.49 -10.53 3.24
C LYS A 14 -5.66 -10.40 1.97
N VAL A 15 -4.53 -11.09 1.95
CA VAL A 15 -3.64 -11.17 0.79
C VAL A 15 -3.64 -12.56 0.18
N GLN A 16 -3.40 -12.63 -1.13
CA GLN A 16 -3.19 -13.91 -1.81
C GLN A 16 -1.88 -14.56 -1.35
N ILE A 17 -1.88 -15.89 -1.24
CA ILE A 17 -0.67 -16.66 -0.98
C ILE A 17 -0.15 -17.22 -2.30
N TYR A 18 1.14 -17.02 -2.58
CA TYR A 18 1.83 -17.56 -3.73
C TYR A 18 3.03 -18.39 -3.26
N LYS A 19 3.02 -19.70 -3.58
CA LYS A 19 4.08 -20.66 -3.18
C LYS A 19 4.43 -20.58 -1.68
N GLY A 20 3.42 -20.44 -0.83
CA GLY A 20 3.60 -20.37 0.63
C GLY A 20 3.97 -19.00 1.18
N GLN A 21 4.12 -17.97 0.33
CA GLN A 21 4.43 -16.60 0.75
C GLN A 21 3.24 -15.65 0.50
N PRO A 22 2.89 -14.78 1.46
CA PRO A 22 1.88 -13.76 1.25
C PRO A 22 2.34 -12.72 0.21
N ALA A 23 1.46 -12.41 -0.75
CA ALA A 23 1.74 -11.43 -1.78
C ALA A 23 1.73 -10.00 -1.19
N PRO A 24 2.80 -9.19 -1.41
CA PRO A 24 2.94 -7.88 -0.77
C PRO A 24 2.10 -6.78 -1.44
N TYR A 25 1.40 -7.08 -2.54
CA TYR A 25 0.89 -6.08 -3.47
C TYR A 25 -0.10 -5.08 -2.85
N GLN A 26 -1.02 -5.53 -1.99
CA GLN A 26 -1.97 -4.64 -1.32
C GLN A 26 -1.27 -3.68 -0.34
N TYR A 27 -0.23 -4.16 0.35
CA TYR A 27 0.59 -3.35 1.24
C TYR A 27 1.43 -2.32 0.47
N VAL A 28 1.98 -2.69 -0.68
CA VAL A 28 2.69 -1.75 -1.57
C VAL A 28 1.76 -0.64 -2.07
N VAL A 29 0.52 -0.99 -2.47
CA VAL A 29 -0.49 0.01 -2.88
C VAL A 29 -0.87 0.92 -1.72
N LEU A 30 -1.07 0.39 -0.51
CA LEU A 30 -1.36 1.22 0.66
C LEU A 30 -0.22 2.16 1.02
N LEU A 31 1.03 1.68 0.99
CA LEU A 31 2.18 2.52 1.29
C LEU A 31 2.32 3.66 0.27
N TRP A 32 2.10 3.38 -1.02
CA TRP A 32 2.01 4.40 -2.07
C TRP A 32 0.87 5.40 -1.83
N ALA A 33 -0.30 4.94 -1.38
CA ALA A 33 -1.44 5.82 -1.13
C ALA A 33 -1.24 6.70 0.12
N ILE A 34 -0.59 6.16 1.15
CA ILE A 34 -0.16 6.91 2.35
C ILE A 34 0.83 8.00 1.96
N ASP A 35 1.81 7.69 1.10
CA ASP A 35 2.74 8.68 0.56
C ASP A 35 2.04 9.83 -0.15
N ARG A 36 1.08 9.49 -1.02
CA ARG A 36 0.27 10.47 -1.73
C ARG A 36 -0.54 11.35 -0.80
N ALA A 37 -1.19 10.78 0.21
CA ALA A 37 -1.96 11.54 1.19
C ALA A 37 -1.06 12.46 2.03
N HIS A 38 0.12 11.98 2.43
CA HIS A 38 1.10 12.76 3.18
C HIS A 38 1.55 14.01 2.43
N ILE A 39 1.77 13.93 1.11
CA ILE A 39 2.13 15.08 0.27
C ILE A 39 0.91 15.83 -0.30
N GLY A 40 -0.30 15.58 0.22
CA GLY A 40 -1.52 16.31 -0.13
C GLY A 40 -2.10 16.01 -1.52
N ARG A 41 -1.80 14.85 -2.12
CA ARG A 41 -2.42 14.42 -3.39
C ARG A 41 -3.89 14.04 -3.19
N PRO A 42 -4.71 14.08 -4.26
CA PRO A 42 -6.11 13.67 -4.19
C PRO A 42 -6.31 12.28 -3.56
N ARG A 43 -7.31 12.16 -2.69
CA ARG A 43 -7.64 10.93 -1.94
C ARG A 43 -7.97 9.75 -2.84
N MET A 44 -8.80 9.96 -3.87
CA MET A 44 -9.26 8.93 -4.81
C MET A 44 -8.90 9.32 -6.24
N PRO A 45 -7.64 9.13 -6.69
CA PRO A 45 -7.29 9.35 -8.08
C PRO A 45 -7.97 8.33 -9.00
N ARG A 46 -8.12 8.70 -10.28
CA ARG A 46 -8.61 7.80 -11.31
C ARG A 46 -7.54 6.76 -11.65
N PHE A 47 -7.93 5.51 -11.89
CA PHE A 47 -6.95 4.44 -12.07
C PHE A 47 -5.97 4.70 -13.22
N GLY A 48 -6.44 5.22 -14.35
CA GLY A 48 -5.65 5.55 -15.53
C GLY A 48 -4.59 6.62 -15.28
N GLU A 49 -4.83 7.54 -14.33
CA GLU A 49 -3.87 8.57 -13.93
C GLU A 49 -2.67 7.98 -13.18
N VAL A 50 -2.88 6.89 -12.43
CA VAL A 50 -1.89 6.34 -11.49
C VAL A 50 -1.40 4.94 -11.84
N GLN A 51 -1.98 4.29 -12.86
CA GLN A 51 -1.65 2.90 -13.21
C GLN A 51 -0.16 2.68 -13.48
N ASP A 52 0.52 3.68 -14.06
CA ASP A 52 1.94 3.59 -14.38
C ASP A 52 2.82 3.76 -13.14
N GLU A 53 2.43 4.63 -12.20
CA GLU A 53 3.07 4.74 -10.89
C GLU A 53 2.97 3.42 -10.13
N LEU A 54 1.76 2.85 -10.07
CA LEU A 54 1.50 1.58 -9.41
C LEU A 54 2.25 0.43 -10.06
N ARG A 55 2.31 0.38 -11.40
CA ARG A 55 3.08 -0.64 -12.12
C ARG A 55 4.56 -0.58 -11.77
N ARG A 56 5.14 0.63 -11.69
CA ARG A 56 6.54 0.82 -11.28
C ARG A 56 6.77 0.40 -9.83
N ALA A 57 5.88 0.78 -8.91
CA ALA A 57 5.99 0.42 -7.50
C ALA A 57 5.88 -1.09 -7.26
N LEU A 58 4.98 -1.77 -8.00
CA LEU A 58 4.70 -3.19 -7.80
C LEU A 58 5.65 -4.13 -8.56
N ALA A 59 6.20 -3.73 -9.71
CA ALA A 59 7.02 -4.61 -10.54
C ALA A 59 8.21 -5.26 -9.81
N PRO A 60 8.97 -4.54 -8.96
CA PRO A 60 10.06 -5.13 -8.18
C PRO A 60 9.63 -6.21 -7.18
N PHE A 61 8.35 -6.26 -6.80
CA PHE A 61 7.78 -7.23 -5.87
C PHE A 61 7.22 -8.48 -6.56
N THR A 62 7.47 -8.66 -7.86
CA THR A 62 6.90 -9.76 -8.64
C THR A 62 7.29 -11.13 -8.06
N LEU A 63 6.28 -11.92 -7.71
CA LEU A 63 6.47 -13.30 -7.28
C LEU A 63 6.45 -14.31 -8.45
N ALA A 64 5.97 -13.87 -9.62
CA ALA A 64 5.86 -14.68 -10.83
C ALA A 64 6.71 -14.10 -11.97
N LYS A 65 6.74 -14.80 -13.11
CA LYS A 65 7.47 -14.35 -14.32
C LYS A 65 6.94 -13.04 -14.90
N THR A 66 5.67 -12.72 -14.63
CA THR A 66 5.00 -11.51 -15.12
C THR A 66 4.72 -10.56 -13.97
N PRO A 67 4.93 -9.24 -14.14
CA PRO A 67 4.59 -8.25 -13.14
C PRO A 67 3.12 -8.34 -12.71
N PRO A 68 2.80 -8.04 -11.44
CA PRO A 68 1.42 -8.00 -10.97
C PRO A 68 0.62 -6.92 -11.71
N ASN A 69 -0.65 -7.22 -12.02
CA ASN A 69 -1.57 -6.23 -12.56
C ASN A 69 -2.01 -5.29 -11.42
N PRO A 70 -1.76 -3.96 -11.50
CA PRO A 70 -2.10 -3.02 -10.43
C PRO A 70 -3.60 -2.95 -10.11
N ALA A 71 -4.49 -3.29 -11.07
CA ALA A 71 -5.93 -3.32 -10.83
C ALA A 71 -6.34 -4.39 -9.80
N ASN A 72 -5.55 -5.46 -9.65
CA ASN A 72 -5.85 -6.53 -8.71
C ASN A 72 -5.76 -6.07 -7.24
N PRO A 73 -4.60 -5.60 -6.73
CA PRO A 73 -4.53 -5.05 -5.37
C PRO A 73 -5.43 -3.82 -5.18
N TRP A 74 -5.62 -2.99 -6.22
CA TRP A 74 -6.55 -1.84 -6.20
C TRP A 74 -7.98 -2.24 -5.82
N VAL A 75 -8.52 -3.31 -6.40
CA VAL A 75 -9.87 -3.82 -6.06
C VAL A 75 -9.86 -4.68 -4.80
N ALA A 76 -8.82 -5.52 -4.61
CA ALA A 76 -8.74 -6.40 -3.44
C ALA A 76 -8.69 -5.61 -2.12
N LEU A 77 -8.12 -4.41 -2.13
CA LEU A 77 -8.15 -3.50 -1.00
C LEU A 77 -9.55 -3.04 -0.60
N GLY A 78 -10.55 -3.09 -1.48
CA GLY A 78 -11.94 -2.74 -1.12
C GLY A 78 -12.58 -3.62 -0.04
N GLN A 79 -11.90 -4.67 0.41
CA GLN A 79 -12.26 -5.48 1.58
C GLN A 79 -11.64 -4.97 2.89
N SER A 80 -10.80 -3.93 2.82
CA SER A 80 -10.10 -3.31 3.95
C SER A 80 -10.76 -1.98 4.30
N PRO A 81 -10.87 -1.64 5.60
CA PRO A 81 -11.39 -0.34 6.02
C PRO A 81 -10.45 0.84 5.67
N TRP A 82 -9.25 0.56 5.17
CA TRP A 82 -8.29 1.55 4.66
C TRP A 82 -8.64 2.08 3.28
N TRP A 83 -9.50 1.42 2.53
CA TRP A 83 -9.65 1.68 1.09
C TRP A 83 -11.10 1.86 0.69
N GLU A 84 -11.32 2.77 -0.25
CA GLU A 84 -12.64 3.08 -0.79
C GLU A 84 -12.59 2.94 -2.32
N LEU A 85 -13.59 2.25 -2.87
CA LEU A 85 -13.80 2.10 -4.31
C LEU A 85 -15.02 2.95 -4.69
N GLU A 86 -14.92 3.70 -5.79
CA GLU A 86 -16.08 4.41 -6.36
C GLU A 86 -17.22 3.45 -6.72
N ALA A 87 -16.89 2.24 -7.16
CA ALA A 87 -17.83 1.16 -7.45
C ALA A 87 -17.16 -0.21 -7.30
N THR A 88 -17.94 -1.20 -6.87
CA THR A 88 -17.48 -2.60 -6.78
C THR A 88 -17.58 -3.27 -8.14
N ILE A 89 -16.44 -3.40 -8.83
CA ILE A 89 -16.35 -4.08 -10.14
C ILE A 89 -15.20 -5.10 -10.17
N PRO A 90 -15.26 -6.13 -11.04
CA PRO A 90 -14.12 -7.02 -11.26
C PRO A 90 -12.87 -6.24 -11.69
N TYR A 91 -11.69 -6.64 -11.20
CA TYR A 91 -10.42 -5.96 -11.51
C TYR A 91 -10.14 -5.81 -13.02
N LYS A 92 -10.62 -6.76 -13.84
CA LYS A 92 -10.46 -6.73 -15.30
C LYS A 92 -11.18 -5.54 -15.96
N LEU A 93 -12.14 -4.94 -15.27
CA LEU A 93 -12.93 -3.80 -15.74
C LEU A 93 -12.38 -2.45 -15.24
N VAL A 94 -11.47 -2.44 -14.26
CA VAL A 94 -10.94 -1.21 -13.64
C VAL A 94 -10.33 -0.26 -14.66
N ALA A 95 -9.44 -0.76 -15.52
CA ALA A 95 -8.79 0.08 -16.53
C ALA A 95 -9.78 0.58 -17.60
N LYS A 96 -10.80 -0.24 -17.93
CA LYS A 96 -11.82 0.13 -18.92
C LYS A 96 -12.75 1.23 -18.41
N HIS A 97 -13.08 1.20 -17.13
CA HIS A 97 -14.02 2.13 -16.49
C HIS A 97 -13.33 3.28 -15.75
N ASP A 98 -12.00 3.31 -15.77
CA ASP A 98 -11.19 4.30 -15.07
C ASP A 98 -11.61 4.53 -13.61
N LEU A 99 -11.75 3.41 -12.89
CA LEU A 99 -12.36 3.38 -11.56
C LEU A 99 -11.54 4.18 -10.55
N ALA A 100 -12.16 5.19 -9.92
CA ALA A 100 -11.52 5.91 -8.84
C ALA A 100 -11.47 5.07 -7.56
N ALA A 101 -10.35 5.13 -6.86
CA ALA A 101 -10.18 4.50 -5.55
C ALA A 101 -9.03 5.12 -4.78
N GLY A 102 -9.00 4.89 -3.48
CA GLY A 102 -7.89 5.34 -2.66
C GLY A 102 -8.17 5.13 -1.19
N LEU A 103 -7.47 5.88 -0.34
CA LEU A 103 -7.68 5.79 1.10
C LEU A 103 -9.14 6.13 1.45
N SER A 104 -9.71 5.39 2.39
CA SER A 104 -10.99 5.77 3.01
C SER A 104 -10.86 7.16 3.64
N VAL A 105 -11.97 7.90 3.75
CA VAL A 105 -11.96 9.24 4.37
C VAL A 105 -11.26 9.22 5.74
N ALA A 106 -11.60 8.24 6.58
CA ALA A 106 -11.02 8.08 7.90
C ALA A 106 -9.50 7.85 7.91
N ALA A 107 -8.97 7.10 6.92
CA ALA A 107 -7.54 6.86 6.79
C ALA A 107 -6.82 8.07 6.17
N TYR A 108 -7.40 8.67 5.14
CA TYR A 108 -6.82 9.83 4.46
C TYR A 108 -6.65 11.02 5.40
N ASP A 109 -7.71 11.39 6.13
CA ASP A 109 -7.67 12.54 7.04
C ASP A 109 -6.63 12.34 8.14
N ARG A 110 -6.53 11.13 8.71
CA ARG A 110 -5.52 10.81 9.73
C ARG A 110 -4.10 10.84 9.18
N VAL A 111 -3.87 10.25 8.01
CA VAL A 111 -2.53 10.27 7.39
C VAL A 111 -2.09 11.71 7.08
N ARG A 112 -3.03 12.55 6.63
CA ARG A 112 -2.73 13.94 6.29
C ARG A 112 -2.54 14.84 7.51
N ASP A 113 -3.38 14.66 8.52
CA ASP A 113 -3.51 15.63 9.63
C ASP A 113 -2.78 15.16 10.91
N ASP A 114 -2.35 13.90 11.00
CA ASP A 114 -1.62 13.32 12.13
C ASP A 114 -0.36 12.57 11.66
N ALA A 115 0.79 13.24 11.75
CA ALA A 115 2.08 12.67 11.38
C ALA A 115 2.48 11.45 12.24
N GLY A 116 2.06 11.41 13.50
CA GLY A 116 2.32 10.27 14.39
C GLY A 116 1.53 9.04 13.98
N PHE A 117 0.27 9.23 13.57
CA PHE A 117 -0.54 8.17 12.98
C PHE A 117 0.06 7.69 11.65
N ALA A 118 0.45 8.62 10.76
CA ALA A 118 1.07 8.28 9.48
C ALA A 118 2.35 7.44 9.67
N GLY A 119 3.22 7.84 10.60
CA GLY A 119 4.43 7.08 10.95
C GLY A 119 4.13 5.66 11.44
N GLN A 120 3.13 5.50 12.33
CA GLN A 120 2.72 4.17 12.81
C GLN A 120 2.11 3.29 11.72
N ALA A 121 1.35 3.87 10.79
CA ALA A 121 0.79 3.15 9.65
C ALA A 121 1.89 2.65 8.73
N VAL A 122 2.86 3.52 8.42
CA VAL A 122 4.04 3.19 7.63
C VAL A 122 4.85 2.10 8.32
N GLU A 123 5.14 2.23 9.61
CA GLU A 123 5.88 1.22 10.37
C GLU A 123 5.16 -0.14 10.35
N SER A 124 3.84 -0.15 10.55
CA SER A 124 3.02 -1.36 10.55
C SER A 124 3.10 -2.09 9.20
N ILE A 125 3.01 -1.36 8.08
CA ILE A 125 3.18 -1.93 6.74
C ILE A 125 4.62 -2.42 6.54
N SER A 126 5.60 -1.64 7.00
CA SER A 126 7.03 -1.95 6.85
C SER A 126 7.42 -3.23 7.58
N ARG A 127 6.82 -3.53 8.73
CA ARG A 127 7.01 -4.82 9.43
C ARG A 127 6.53 -6.02 8.60
N VAL A 128 5.56 -5.83 7.71
CA VAL A 128 5.01 -6.92 6.86
C VAL A 128 5.86 -7.13 5.61
N ILE A 129 6.20 -6.07 4.89
CA ILE A 129 6.87 -6.17 3.59
C ILE A 129 8.38 -5.85 3.64
N GLY A 130 8.91 -5.47 4.81
CA GLY A 130 10.27 -4.96 4.98
C GLY A 130 11.38 -5.96 4.66
N ASN A 131 11.11 -7.26 4.81
CA ASN A 131 12.05 -8.33 4.48
C ASN A 131 12.13 -8.63 2.98
N HIS A 132 11.26 -8.02 2.16
CA HIS A 132 11.31 -8.19 0.72
C HIS A 132 12.51 -7.42 0.15
N SER A 133 13.32 -8.06 -0.70
CA SER A 133 14.57 -7.47 -1.25
C SER A 133 14.35 -6.15 -2.01
N ALA A 134 13.18 -5.96 -2.59
CA ALA A 134 12.80 -4.73 -3.29
C ALA A 134 12.34 -3.58 -2.36
N TYR A 135 12.03 -3.86 -1.10
CA TYR A 135 11.47 -2.87 -0.18
C TYR A 135 12.39 -1.65 0.05
N PRO A 136 13.72 -1.79 0.26
CA PRO A 136 14.60 -0.64 0.44
C PRO A 136 14.60 0.35 -0.74
N ALA A 137 14.41 -0.14 -1.96
CA ALA A 137 14.33 0.71 -3.15
C ALA A 137 12.98 1.44 -3.24
N LEU A 138 11.87 0.74 -2.91
CA LEU A 138 10.56 1.37 -2.80
C LEU A 138 10.58 2.47 -1.74
N TRP A 139 11.07 2.15 -0.53
CA TRP A 139 11.18 3.08 0.59
C TRP A 139 11.83 4.39 0.15
N LYS A 140 13.07 4.34 -0.37
CA LYS A 140 13.82 5.52 -0.84
C LYS A 140 13.12 6.35 -1.92
N SER A 141 12.15 5.80 -2.63
CA SER A 141 11.39 6.52 -3.66
C SER A 141 10.20 7.31 -3.12
N LEU A 142 9.81 7.08 -1.86
CA LEU A 142 8.65 7.69 -1.21
C LEU A 142 9.07 8.85 -0.31
N SER A 143 8.22 9.88 -0.27
CA SER A 143 8.37 11.05 0.61
C SER A 143 8.09 10.72 2.08
N VAL A 144 7.26 9.71 2.35
CA VAL A 144 7.02 9.21 3.73
C VAL A 144 8.23 8.55 4.38
N SER A 145 9.36 8.46 3.67
CA SER A 145 10.63 7.98 4.22
C SER A 145 11.10 8.76 5.44
N ASP A 146 10.68 10.03 5.56
CA ASP A 146 11.06 10.91 6.66
C ASP A 146 10.23 10.67 7.93
N LEU A 147 9.11 9.93 7.84
CA LEU A 147 8.16 9.73 8.94
C LEU A 147 8.48 8.54 9.84
N ALA A 148 9.29 7.59 9.37
CA ALA A 148 9.65 6.41 10.14
C ALA A 148 11.14 6.11 9.96
N PRO A 149 11.81 5.49 10.95
CA PRO A 149 13.17 5.04 10.76
C PRO A 149 13.25 4.10 9.55
N SER A 150 14.31 4.23 8.76
CA SER A 150 14.57 3.31 7.66
C SER A 150 14.46 1.86 8.15
N PRO A 151 13.92 0.93 7.33
CA PRO A 151 13.90 -0.47 7.70
C PRO A 151 15.29 -0.90 8.13
N SER A 152 15.42 -1.30 9.39
CA SER A 152 16.66 -1.92 9.85
C SER A 152 16.86 -3.16 9.01
N VAL A 153 17.88 -3.14 8.16
CA VAL A 153 18.50 -4.38 7.68
C VAL A 153 18.91 -5.08 8.96
N ALA A 154 18.14 -6.09 9.38
CA ALA A 154 18.54 -6.93 10.49
C ALA A 154 19.95 -7.42 10.15
N SER A 155 20.95 -6.86 10.84
CA SER A 155 22.28 -7.42 10.81
C SER A 155 22.11 -8.83 11.37
N PRO A 156 22.54 -9.89 10.66
CA PRO A 156 22.58 -11.19 11.28
C PRO A 156 23.56 -11.10 12.44
N ASP A 157 23.06 -11.11 13.67
CA ASP A 157 23.86 -11.37 14.85
C ASP A 157 24.46 -12.76 14.68
N TRP A 158 25.73 -12.81 14.27
CA TRP A 158 26.55 -14.00 14.37
C TRP A 158 27.04 -14.09 15.82
N HIS A 159 26.37 -14.92 16.61
CA HIS A 159 26.93 -15.49 17.84
C HIS A 159 27.40 -16.92 17.57
#